data_AF-A0A7L4TJQ2-F1
#
_entry.id   AF-A0A7L4TJQ2-F1
#
_cell.length_a   1.000
_cell.length_b   1.000
_cell.length_c   1.000
_cell.angle_alpha   90.00
_cell.angle_beta   90.00
_cell.angle_gamma   90.00
#
_symmetry.space_group_name_H-M   'P 1'
#
loop_
_entity.id
_entity.type
_entity.pdbx_description
1 polymer ?
#
loop_
_entity_poly.entity_id
_entity_poly.type
_entity_poly.pdbx_seq_one_letter_code
_entity_poly.pdbx_strand_id
1 'polypeptide(L)'
;IQEKNISLDPSVEGACEMLGLDPLYVANEGVFIVIVDALKANEFLEFLSQKEETSFAFKLGEVTDSYEGKVILESKMKGKRVLTKLIGDQLPRIC
;
A
#
# COMPACT_ATOMS: atom_id res chain seq x y z
N ILE A 1 2.81 -8.15 -1.78
CA ILE A 1 3.13 -6.76 -1.37
C ILE A 1 4.34 -6.80 -0.45
N GLN A 2 5.30 -5.89 -0.63
CA GLN A 2 6.45 -5.74 0.27
C GLN A 2 6.21 -4.54 1.20
N GLU A 3 5.98 -4.80 2.49
CA GLU A 3 5.67 -3.75 3.49
C GLU A 3 6.78 -2.69 3.57
N LYS A 4 8.03 -3.10 3.46
CA LYS A 4 9.20 -2.19 3.48
C LYS A 4 9.19 -1.13 2.38
N ASN A 5 8.44 -1.34 1.29
CA ASN A 5 8.37 -0.38 0.18
C ASN A 5 7.25 0.65 0.39
N ILE A 6 6.36 0.44 1.35
CA ILE A 6 5.25 1.35 1.61
C ILE A 6 5.81 2.63 2.21
N SER A 7 5.71 3.72 1.44
CA SER A 7 6.06 5.05 1.92
C SER A 7 4.95 5.56 2.83
N LEU A 8 5.22 5.54 4.14
CA LEU A 8 4.34 6.07 5.18
C LEU A 8 4.98 7.32 5.79
N ASP A 9 4.19 8.37 5.95
CA ASP A 9 4.64 9.54 6.69
C ASP A 9 4.87 9.15 8.18
N PRO A 10 6.03 9.51 8.78
CA PRO A 10 6.32 9.14 10.17
C PRO A 10 5.27 9.63 11.17
N SER A 11 4.62 10.77 10.91
CA SER A 11 3.54 11.27 11.76
C SER A 11 2.28 10.43 11.66
N VAL A 12 1.99 9.87 10.47
CA VAL A 12 0.87 8.93 10.26
C VAL A 12 1.18 7.59 10.91
N GLU A 13 2.41 7.08 10.80
CA GLU A 13 2.84 5.84 11.47
C GLU A 13 2.67 5.97 12.99
N GLY A 14 3.18 7.06 13.58
CA GLY A 14 3.04 7.32 15.02
C GLY A 14 1.58 7.49 15.47
N ALA A 15 0.75 8.20 14.70
CA ALA A 15 -0.67 8.34 15.02
C ALA A 15 -1.42 7.00 14.95
N CYS A 16 -1.14 6.17 13.94
CA CYS A 16 -1.75 4.85 13.81
C CYS A 16 -1.33 3.93 14.98
N GLU A 17 -0.05 3.96 15.37
CA GLU A 17 0.44 3.19 16.52
C GLU A 17 -0.26 3.61 17.81
N MET A 18 -0.35 4.92 18.09
CA MET A 18 -1.02 5.44 19.28
C MET A 18 -2.51 5.09 19.34
N LEU A 19 -3.19 5.04 18.20
CA LEU A 19 -4.63 4.78 18.09
C LEU A 19 -4.97 3.29 17.93
N GLY A 20 -3.98 2.42 17.78
CA GLY A 20 -4.20 1.00 17.49
C GLY A 20 -4.80 0.73 16.12
N LEU A 21 -4.50 1.59 15.13
CA LEU A 21 -4.96 1.47 13.75
C LEU A 21 -3.89 0.81 12.87
N ASP A 22 -4.32 0.02 11.89
CA ASP A 22 -3.43 -0.47 10.83
C ASP A 22 -3.55 0.50 9.63
N PRO A 23 -2.47 1.22 9.25
CA PRO A 23 -2.51 2.25 8.21
C PRO A 23 -2.94 1.70 6.84
N LEU A 24 -2.80 0.39 6.59
CA LEU A 24 -3.23 -0.24 5.34
C LEU A 24 -4.74 -0.25 5.16
N TYR A 25 -5.50 0.07 6.20
CA TYR A 25 -6.96 0.07 6.19
C TYR A 25 -7.59 1.44 6.48
N VAL A 26 -6.77 2.48 6.63
CA VAL A 26 -7.24 3.86 6.76
C VAL A 26 -7.59 4.39 5.37
N ALA A 27 -8.71 5.10 5.25
CA ALA A 27 -9.14 5.68 3.99
C ALA A 27 -8.11 6.71 3.48
N ASN A 28 -7.92 6.74 2.15
CA ASN A 28 -7.07 7.71 1.47
C ASN A 28 -7.92 8.50 0.46
N GLU A 29 -7.84 9.84 0.47
CA GLU A 29 -8.60 10.74 -0.44
C GLU A 29 -7.72 11.41 -1.53
N GLY A 30 -6.55 10.86 -1.81
CA GLY A 30 -5.62 11.40 -2.81
C GLY A 30 -4.60 10.38 -3.32
N VAL A 31 -4.86 9.09 -3.10
CA VAL A 31 -3.95 7.99 -3.44
C VAL A 31 -4.67 7.02 -4.36
N PHE A 32 -3.94 6.46 -5.31
CA PHE A 32 -4.45 5.41 -6.19
C PHE A 32 -3.51 4.20 -6.19
N ILE A 33 -4.07 3.05 -6.57
CA ILE A 33 -3.32 1.84 -6.89
C ILE A 33 -3.55 1.54 -8.37
N VAL A 34 -2.47 1.14 -9.06
CA VAL A 34 -2.52 0.78 -10.48
C VAL A 34 -1.75 -0.51 -10.70
N ILE A 35 -2.28 -1.36 -11.57
CA ILE A 35 -1.62 -2.58 -12.04
C ILE A 35 -1.12 -2.29 -13.44
N VAL A 36 0.17 -2.52 -13.66
CA VAL A 36 0.85 -2.27 -14.94
C VAL A 36 1.58 -3.52 -15.39
N ASP A 37 1.86 -3.61 -16.69
CA ASP A 37 2.75 -4.63 -17.23
C ASP A 37 4.13 -4.54 -16.54
N ALA A 38 4.68 -5.68 -16.13
CA ALA A 38 5.94 -5.74 -15.41
C ALA A 38 7.10 -5.11 -16.19
N LEU A 39 7.09 -5.20 -17.53
CA LEU A 39 8.09 -4.61 -18.42
C LEU A 39 7.95 -3.08 -18.52
N LYS A 40 6.79 -2.54 -18.17
CA LYS A 40 6.50 -1.10 -18.19
C LYS A 40 6.57 -0.43 -16.82
N ALA A 41 6.75 -1.20 -15.75
CA ALA A 41 6.70 -0.69 -14.38
C ALA A 41 7.70 0.45 -14.10
N ASN A 42 8.95 0.32 -14.56
CA ASN A 42 9.97 1.35 -14.33
C ASN A 42 9.69 2.63 -15.13
N GLU A 43 9.39 2.50 -16.42
CA GLU A 43 9.00 3.62 -17.30
C GLU A 43 7.79 4.38 -16.73
N PHE A 44 6.79 3.64 -16.23
CA PHE A 44 5.61 4.22 -15.63
C PHE A 44 5.91 4.97 -14.32
N LEU A 45 6.79 4.42 -13.46
CA LEU A 45 7.24 5.12 -12.24
C LEU A 45 8.04 6.38 -12.56
N GLU A 46 8.91 6.34 -13.57
CA GLU A 46 9.64 7.52 -14.04
C GLU A 46 8.67 8.61 -14.50
N PHE A 47 7.65 8.25 -15.28
CA PHE A 47 6.59 9.18 -15.69
C PHE A 47 5.84 9.80 -14.49
N LEU A 48 5.49 8.99 -13.48
CA LEU A 48 4.84 9.51 -12.26
C LEU A 48 5.76 10.43 -11.47
N SER A 49 7.07 10.15 -11.41
CA SER A 49 8.02 10.97 -10.66
C SER A 49 8.20 12.39 -11.21
N GLN A 50 7.81 12.64 -12.47
CA GLN A 50 7.87 13.95 -13.11
C GLN A 50 6.76 14.92 -12.65
N LYS A 51 5.76 14.42 -11.92
CA LYS A 51 4.65 15.21 -11.40
C LYS A 51 4.78 15.32 -9.89
N GLU A 52 4.53 16.52 -9.36
CA GLU A 52 4.65 16.79 -7.94
C GLU A 52 3.72 15.87 -7.11
N GLU A 53 2.49 15.70 -7.58
CA GLU A 53 1.42 14.94 -6.91
C GLU A 53 1.66 13.43 -6.88
N THR A 54 2.59 12.92 -7.70
CA THR A 54 2.93 11.49 -7.78
C THR A 54 4.42 11.22 -7.63
N SER A 55 5.18 12.21 -7.18
CA SER A 55 6.64 12.12 -6.95
C SER A 55 7.03 11.05 -5.94
N PHE A 56 6.11 10.68 -5.05
CA PHE A 56 6.26 9.63 -4.04
C PHE A 56 5.80 8.24 -4.52
N ALA A 57 5.45 8.06 -5.80
CA ALA A 57 5.00 6.76 -6.30
C ALA A 57 6.10 5.69 -6.17
N PHE A 58 5.69 4.47 -5.81
CA PHE A 58 6.61 3.35 -5.60
C PHE A 58 6.03 2.01 -6.06
N LYS A 59 6.89 1.03 -6.30
CA LYS A 59 6.47 -0.35 -6.57
C LYS A 59 6.05 -1.05 -5.28
N LEU A 60 4.74 -1.23 -5.10
CA LEU A 60 4.14 -1.90 -3.94
C LEU A 60 4.33 -3.43 -3.94
N GLY A 61 4.29 -4.06 -5.12
CA GLY A 61 4.35 -5.51 -5.25
C GLY A 61 4.15 -5.98 -6.69
N GLU A 62 3.69 -7.22 -6.82
CA GLU A 62 3.43 -7.89 -8.09
C GLU A 62 2.24 -8.83 -7.97
N VAL A 63 1.58 -9.06 -9.11
CA VAL A 63 0.55 -10.10 -9.27
C VAL A 63 1.25 -11.40 -9.62
N THR A 64 0.82 -12.50 -9.01
CA THR A 64 1.43 -13.83 -9.22
C THR A 64 0.34 -14.89 -9.32
N ASP A 65 0.66 -16.03 -9.92
CA ASP A 65 -0.24 -17.19 -9.95
C ASP A 65 -0.34 -17.93 -8.59
N SER A 66 0.46 -17.50 -7.60
CA SER A 66 0.41 -18.04 -6.25
C SER A 66 -0.68 -17.35 -5.42
N TYR A 67 -1.39 -18.12 -4.60
CA TYR A 67 -2.41 -17.63 -3.66
C TYR A 67 -3.55 -16.85 -4.34
N GLU A 68 -4.21 -17.48 -5.32
CA GLU A 68 -5.36 -16.90 -6.04
C GLU A 68 -6.40 -16.29 -5.09
N GLY A 69 -6.86 -15.09 -5.42
CA GLY A 69 -7.86 -14.35 -4.65
C GLY A 69 -7.35 -13.78 -3.31
N LYS A 70 -6.04 -13.87 -3.02
CA LYS A 70 -5.45 -13.39 -1.76
C LYS A 70 -4.39 -12.32 -2.01
N VAL A 71 -4.28 -11.40 -1.06
CA VAL A 71 -3.17 -10.46 -0.99
C VAL A 71 -2.21 -10.91 0.10
N ILE A 72 -0.97 -11.23 -0.28
CA ILE A 72 0.08 -11.59 0.69
C ILE A 72 0.95 -10.37 0.97
N LEU A 73 1.01 -9.98 2.24
CA LEU A 73 1.94 -8.96 2.73
C LEU A 73 3.17 -9.65 3.32
N GLU A 74 4.34 -9.31 2.79
CA GLU A 74 5.64 -9.65 3.40
C GLU A 74 6.09 -8.48 4.28
N SER A 75 6.27 -8.75 5.57
CA SER A 75 6.63 -7.76 6.56
C SER A 75 8.09 -7.31 6.42
N LYS A 76 8.44 -6.21 7.10
CA LYS A 76 9.84 -5.75 7.23
C LYS A 76 10.80 -6.85 7.74
N MET A 77 10.30 -7.82 8.50
CA MET A 77 11.06 -8.98 9.03
C MET A 77 10.91 -10.27 8.19
N LYS A 78 10.44 -10.18 6.94
CA LYS A 78 10.19 -11.30 6.01
C LYS A 78 9.12 -12.31 6.44
N GLY A 79 8.33 -12.00 7.46
CA GLY A 79 7.13 -12.77 7.79
C GLY A 79 6.05 -12.54 6.73
N LYS A 80 5.24 -13.55 6.41
CA LYS A 80 4.16 -13.43 5.41
C LYS A 80 2.80 -13.59 6.09
N ARG A 81 1.88 -12.67 5.83
CA ARG A 81 0.48 -12.75 6.27
C ARG A 81 -0.49 -12.45 5.12
N VAL A 82 -1.69 -13.01 5.21
CA VAL A 82 -2.79 -12.64 4.31
C VAL A 82 -3.35 -11.30 4.78
N LEU A 83 -3.46 -10.32 3.86
CA LEU A 83 -4.27 -9.14 4.06
C LEU A 83 -5.71 -9.47 3.71
N THR A 84 -6.54 -9.56 4.74
CA THR A 84 -7.96 -9.85 4.64
C THR A 84 -8.75 -8.56 4.57
N LYS A 85 -9.87 -8.57 3.83
CA LYS A 85 -10.84 -7.48 3.93
C LYS A 85 -11.30 -7.32 5.39
N LEU A 86 -11.47 -6.08 5.84
CA LEU A 86 -12.08 -5.82 7.14
C LEU A 86 -13.53 -6.28 7.15
N ILE A 87 -14.01 -6.65 8.33
CA ILE A 87 -15.40 -7.06 8.58
C ILE A 87 -16.30 -5.81 8.83
N GLY A 88 -15.72 -4.61 8.81
CA GLY A 88 -16.39 -3.30 8.93
C GLY A 88 -15.38 -2.15 8.83
N ASP A 89 -15.83 -0.91 8.99
CA ASP A 89 -14.94 0.26 8.94
C ASP A 89 -14.20 0.47 10.27
N GLN A 90 -12.93 0.87 10.21
CA GLN A 90 -12.13 1.18 11.41
C GLN A 90 -12.59 2.46 12.11
N LEU A 91 -13.03 3.46 11.35
CA LEU A 91 -13.38 4.78 11.85
C LEU A 91 -14.75 5.22 11.32
N PRO A 92 -15.69 5.62 12.18
CA PRO A 92 -16.99 6.08 11.73
C PRO A 92 -16.89 7.45 11.06
N ARG A 93 -17.62 7.64 9.95
CA ARG A 93 -17.69 8.89 9.18
C ARG A 93 -16.32 9.36 8.66
N ILE A 94 -15.49 8.41 8.21
CA ILE A 94 -14.14 8.70 7.72
C ILE A 94 -14.13 9.38 6.35
N CYS A 95 -15.19 9.22 5.54
CA CYS A 95 -15.45 9.92 4.28
C CYS A 95 -16.96 10.03 4.07
#